data_AF-A0A4P7JH92-F1
#
_entry.id   AF-A0A4P7JH92-F1
#
_cell.length_a   1.000
_cell.length_b   1.000
_cell.length_c   1.000
_cell.angle_alpha   90.00
_cell.angle_beta   90.00
_cell.angle_gamma   90.00
#
_symmetry.space_group_name_H-M   'P 1'
#
loop_
_entity.id
_entity.type
_entity.pdbx_description
1 polymer ?
#
loop_
_entity_poly.entity_id
_entity_poly.type
_entity_poly.pdbx_seq_one_letter_code
_entity_poly.pdbx_strand_id
1 'polypeptide(L)'
;MFFYCSSEEKALIRQAAADRGLSMSALLRQLATGAAPKRRKLTPRVDPALVLAVSRYGGNLNQIARWLNTATRAGRANDIEAIRVAAALVGIDRRLAEIVAQYRRPRGC
;
A
#
# COMPACT_ATOMS: atom_id res chain seq x y z
N MET A 1 -14.15 -23.55 -3.82
CA MET A 1 -14.45 -24.60 -2.83
C MET A 1 -14.45 -23.94 -1.46
N PHE A 2 -15.53 -24.09 -0.69
CA PHE A 2 -15.65 -23.59 0.67
C PHE A 2 -15.63 -24.78 1.62
N PHE A 3 -14.89 -24.67 2.73
CA PHE A 3 -14.92 -25.65 3.80
C PHE A 3 -15.74 -25.07 4.95
N TYR A 4 -16.71 -25.83 5.45
CA TYR A 4 -17.36 -25.50 6.71
C TYR A 4 -16.33 -25.67 7.83
N CYS A 5 -16.23 -24.64 8.67
CA CYS A 5 -15.29 -24.59 9.77
C CYS A 5 -15.96 -23.85 10.92
N SER A 6 -16.13 -24.54 12.05
CA SER A 6 -16.65 -23.95 13.27
C SER A 6 -15.68 -22.90 13.83
N SER A 7 -16.16 -22.08 14.78
CA SER A 7 -15.31 -21.13 15.48
C SER A 7 -14.18 -21.81 16.27
N GLU A 8 -14.46 -22.98 16.84
CA GLU A 8 -13.49 -23.79 17.60
C GLU A 8 -12.43 -24.40 16.69
N GLU A 9 -12.83 -25.03 15.59
CA GLU A 9 -11.89 -25.58 14.59
C GLU A 9 -10.99 -24.47 14.05
N LYS A 10 -11.55 -23.29 13.77
CA LYS A 10 -10.78 -22.14 13.32
C LYS A 10 -9.75 -21.68 14.35
N ALA A 11 -10.08 -21.75 15.65
CA ALA A 11 -9.16 -21.41 16.72
C ALA A 11 -8.00 -22.42 16.79
N LEU A 12 -8.30 -23.72 16.70
CA LEU A 12 -7.30 -24.78 16.67
C LEU A 12 -6.36 -24.64 15.47
N ILE A 13 -6.89 -24.36 14.27
CA ILE A 13 -6.06 -24.16 13.07
C ILE A 13 -5.16 -22.92 13.22
N ARG A 14 -5.67 -21.83 13.81
CA ARG A 14 -4.83 -20.64 14.09
C ARG A 14 -3.71 -20.96 15.08
N GLN A 15 -4.00 -21.70 16.14
CA GLN A 15 -3.00 -22.07 17.14
C GLN A 15 -1.92 -22.96 16.48
N ALA A 16 -2.34 -24.00 15.76
CA ALA A 16 -1.44 -24.89 15.03
C ALA A 16 -0.56 -24.18 14.00
N ALA A 17 -1.05 -23.08 13.41
CA ALA A 17 -0.28 -22.25 12.50
C ALA A 17 0.73 -21.38 13.27
N ALA A 18 0.31 -20.78 14.39
CA ALA A 18 1.17 -19.97 15.26
C ALA A 18 2.34 -20.78 15.84
N ASP A 19 2.08 -21.99 16.31
CA ASP A 19 3.11 -22.91 16.85
C ASP A 19 4.19 -23.25 15.81
N ARG A 20 3.84 -23.19 14.52
CA ARG A 20 4.74 -23.44 13.38
C ARG A 20 5.32 -22.15 12.78
N GLY A 21 4.99 -20.98 13.33
CA GLY A 21 5.40 -19.68 12.78
C GLY A 21 4.83 -19.38 11.39
N LEU A 22 3.69 -19.98 11.05
CA LEU A 22 3.02 -19.86 9.74
C LEU A 22 1.73 -19.05 9.86
N SER A 23 1.29 -18.45 8.75
CA SER A 23 -0.10 -17.99 8.66
C SER A 23 -1.04 -19.19 8.46
N MET A 24 -2.30 -19.05 8.86
CA MET A 24 -3.33 -20.07 8.67
C MET A 24 -3.40 -20.56 7.21
N SER A 25 -3.36 -19.63 6.24
CA SER A 25 -3.35 -19.96 4.81
C SER A 25 -2.08 -20.68 4.37
N ALA A 26 -0.92 -20.33 4.94
CA ALA A 26 0.33 -21.01 4.63
C ALA A 26 0.33 -22.45 5.16
N LEU A 27 -0.16 -22.67 6.38
CA LEU A 27 -0.36 -24.00 6.96
C LEU A 27 -1.31 -24.84 6.09
N LEU A 28 -2.50 -24.33 5.78
CA LEU A 28 -3.49 -25.04 4.97
C LEU A 28 -2.96 -25.36 3.57
N ARG A 29 -2.28 -24.42 2.92
CA ARG A 29 -1.65 -24.65 1.62
C ARG A 29 -0.59 -25.73 1.69
N GLN A 30 0.25 -25.71 2.73
CA GLN A 30 1.29 -26.72 2.91
C GLN A 30 0.69 -28.12 3.12
N LEU A 31 -0.36 -28.24 3.94
CA LEU A 31 -1.04 -29.51 4.16
C LEU A 31 -1.75 -30.02 2.90
N ALA A 32 -2.42 -29.13 2.15
CA ALA A 32 -3.18 -29.51 0.96
C ALA A 32 -2.31 -29.84 -0.26
N THR A 33 -1.10 -29.29 -0.35
CA THR A 33 -0.27 -29.37 -1.57
C THR A 33 1.14 -29.92 -1.35
N GLY A 34 1.57 -30.12 -0.10
CA GLY A 34 2.95 -30.45 0.25
C GLY A 34 3.97 -29.32 -0.02
N ALA A 35 3.55 -28.21 -0.63
CA ALA A 35 4.44 -27.14 -1.01
C ALA A 35 4.97 -26.38 0.21
N ALA A 36 6.29 -26.18 0.26
CA ALA A 36 6.92 -25.38 1.30
C ALA A 36 6.28 -23.97 1.39
N PRO A 37 6.09 -23.44 2.60
CA PRO A 37 5.54 -22.11 2.78
C PRO A 37 6.45 -21.08 2.12
N LYS A 38 5.87 -20.22 1.28
CA LYS A 38 6.61 -19.16 0.61
C LYS A 38 7.19 -18.24 1.68
N ARG A 39 8.52 -18.17 1.78
CA ARG A 39 9.17 -17.18 2.65
C ARG A 39 8.67 -15.80 2.27
N ARG A 40 8.07 -15.09 3.24
CA ARG A 40 7.68 -13.71 3.04
C ARG A 40 8.96 -12.93 2.74
N LYS A 41 9.02 -12.26 1.58
CA LYS A 41 10.10 -11.31 1.31
C LYS A 41 10.09 -10.32 2.48
N LEU A 42 11.25 -10.11 3.10
CA LEU A 42 11.38 -9.08 4.12
C LEU A 42 11.01 -7.76 3.44
N THR A 43 9.96 -7.11 3.93
CA THR A 43 9.64 -5.76 3.46
C THR A 43 10.88 -4.90 3.70
N PRO A 44 11.33 -4.09 2.73
CA PRO A 44 12.44 -3.18 2.96
C PRO A 44 12.16 -2.37 4.24
N ARG A 45 13.13 -2.32 5.15
CA ARG A 45 13.04 -1.40 6.30
C ARG A 45 13.20 0.01 5.75
N VAL A 46 12.09 0.68 5.52
CA VAL A 46 12.02 2.10 5.15
C VAL A 46 11.76 2.90 6.40
N ASP A 47 12.37 4.08 6.49
CA ASP A 47 12.10 5.02 7.58
C ASP A 47 10.59 5.37 7.63
N PRO A 48 9.89 5.14 8.76
CA PRO A 48 8.49 5.50 8.91
C PRO A 48 8.20 6.98 8.64
N ALA A 49 9.13 7.89 8.95
CA ALA A 49 8.98 9.31 8.67
C ALA A 49 8.93 9.59 7.17
N LEU A 50 9.74 8.90 6.37
CA LEU A 50 9.71 8.96 4.91
C LEU A 50 8.38 8.45 4.36
N VAL A 51 7.89 7.31 4.87
CA VAL A 51 6.61 6.75 4.44
C VAL A 51 5.47 7.73 4.71
N LEU A 52 5.46 8.35 5.90
CA LEU A 52 4.45 9.35 6.27
C LEU A 52 4.54 10.59 5.39
N ALA A 53 5.75 11.10 5.14
CA ALA A 53 5.98 12.27 4.31
C ALA A 53 5.45 12.04 2.88
N VAL A 54 5.79 10.92 2.25
CA VAL A 54 5.31 10.56 0.90
C VAL A 54 3.80 10.34 0.89
N SER A 55 3.26 9.68 1.91
CA SER A 55 1.82 9.37 2.00
C SER A 55 0.94 10.63 2.04
N ARG A 56 1.41 11.73 2.66
CA ARG A 56 0.69 13.02 2.66
C ARG A 56 0.50 13.57 1.25
N TYR A 57 1.51 13.49 0.39
CA TYR A 57 1.40 13.92 -1.01
C TYR A 57 0.52 12.99 -1.83
N GLY A 58 0.54 11.68 -1.56
CA GLY A 58 -0.44 10.75 -2.13
C GLY A 58 -1.89 11.11 -1.77
N GLY A 59 -2.12 11.56 -0.53
CA GLY A 59 -3.41 12.10 -0.10
C GLY A 59 -3.86 13.32 -0.91
N ASN A 60 -2.96 14.28 -1.11
CA ASN A 60 -3.24 15.48 -1.90
C ASN A 60 -3.58 15.15 -3.36
N LEU A 61 -2.82 14.25 -3.99
CA LEU A 61 -3.09 13.81 -5.37
C LEU A 61 -4.46 13.15 -5.49
N ASN A 62 -4.82 12.31 -4.53
CA ASN A 62 -6.13 11.67 -4.50
C ASN A 62 -7.27 12.68 -4.28
N GLN A 63 -7.06 13.74 -3.51
CA GLN A 63 -8.03 14.84 -3.38
C GLN A 63 -8.23 15.58 -4.70
N ILE A 64 -7.14 15.93 -5.40
CA ILE A 64 -7.19 16.56 -6.73
C ILE A 64 -7.94 15.66 -7.71
N ALA A 65 -7.60 14.37 -7.77
CA ALA A 65 -8.26 13.41 -8.66
C ALA A 65 -9.77 13.30 -8.36
N ARG A 66 -10.15 13.19 -7.09
CA ARG A 66 -11.57 13.14 -6.71
C ARG A 66 -12.32 14.41 -7.08
N TRP A 67 -11.72 15.57 -6.85
CA TRP A 67 -12.31 16.85 -7.21
C TRP A 67 -12.51 16.96 -8.73
N LEU A 68 -11.48 16.66 -9.54
CA LEU A 68 -11.56 16.64 -11.00
C LEU A 68 -12.67 15.69 -11.48
N ASN A 69 -12.67 14.44 -10.99
CA ASN A 69 -13.67 13.45 -11.38
C ASN A 69 -15.10 13.87 -11.01
N THR A 70 -15.26 14.58 -9.89
CA THR A 70 -16.55 15.11 -9.44
C THR A 70 -17.03 16.24 -10.35
N ALA A 71 -16.14 17.17 -10.70
CA ALA A 71 -16.44 18.27 -11.61
C ALA A 71 -16.80 17.76 -13.02
N THR A 72 -16.04 16.81 -13.56
CA THR A 72 -16.32 16.18 -14.86
C THR A 72 -17.67 15.46 -14.87
N ARG A 73 -17.97 14.67 -13.83
CA ARG A 73 -19.27 13.97 -13.73
C ARG A 73 -20.45 14.94 -13.63
N ALA A 74 -20.24 16.10 -13.03
CA ALA A 74 -21.24 17.16 -12.94
C ALA A 74 -21.36 18.02 -14.22
N GLY A 75 -20.63 17.69 -15.30
CA GLY A 75 -20.61 18.49 -16.53
C GLY A 75 -19.86 19.82 -16.42
N ARG A 76 -19.15 20.05 -15.31
CA ARG A 76 -18.43 21.31 -15.00
C ARG A 76 -16.94 21.20 -15.27
N ALA A 77 -16.54 20.39 -16.25
CA ALA A 77 -15.14 20.24 -16.63
C ALA A 77 -14.54 21.55 -17.16
N ASN A 78 -15.35 22.36 -17.84
CA ASN A 78 -14.93 23.66 -18.40
C ASN A 78 -14.66 24.72 -17.33
N ASP A 79 -15.16 24.55 -16.11
CA ASP A 79 -14.93 25.45 -14.97
C ASP A 79 -13.55 25.21 -14.31
N ILE A 80 -12.83 24.17 -14.74
CA ILE A 80 -11.56 23.76 -14.15
C ILE A 80 -10.43 24.61 -14.73
N GLU A 81 -9.77 25.38 -13.87
CA GLU A 81 -8.53 26.10 -14.22
C GLU A 81 -7.36 25.11 -14.40
N ALA A 82 -7.20 24.58 -15.62
CA ALA A 82 -6.18 23.58 -15.93
C ALA A 82 -4.76 24.03 -15.57
N ILE A 83 -4.42 25.30 -15.78
CA ILE A 83 -3.10 25.87 -15.43
C ILE A 83 -2.86 25.80 -13.92
N ARG A 84 -3.87 26.12 -13.10
CA ARG A 84 -3.75 26.08 -11.64
C ARG A 84 -3.58 24.65 -11.13
N VAL A 85 -4.31 23.70 -11.72
CA VAL A 85 -4.16 22.27 -11.41
C VAL A 85 -2.75 21.80 -11.79
N ALA A 86 -2.27 22.13 -12.99
CA ALA A 86 -0.93 21.77 -13.44
C ALA A 86 0.16 22.36 -12.52
N ALA A 87 0.04 23.63 -12.13
CA ALA A 87 0.96 24.27 -11.19
C ALA A 87 0.99 23.55 -9.82
N ALA A 88 -0.17 23.14 -9.31
CA ALA A 88 -0.25 22.37 -8.06
C ALA A 88 0.44 21.01 -8.18
N LEU A 89 0.24 20.31 -9.31
CA LEU A 89 0.89 19.01 -9.58
C LEU A 89 2.42 19.15 -9.68
N VAL A 90 2.92 20.15 -10.39
CA VAL A 90 4.37 20.45 -10.46
C VAL A 90 4.94 20.78 -9.09
N GLY A 91 4.20 21.52 -8.26
CA GLY A 91 4.60 21.81 -6.88
C GLY A 91 4.71 20.55 -6.02
N ILE A 92 3.79 19.59 -6.18
CA ILE A 92 3.84 18.29 -5.49
C ILE A 92 5.03 17.46 -5.98
N ASP A 93 5.26 17.40 -7.29
CA ASP A 93 6.38 16.67 -7.89
C ASP A 93 7.73 17.15 -7.36
N ARG A 94 7.97 18.47 -7.36
CA ARG A 94 9.21 19.06 -6.84
C ARG A 94 9.45 18.72 -5.36
N ARG A 95 8.42 18.84 -4.51
CA ARG A 95 8.53 18.51 -3.08
C ARG A 95 8.79 17.02 -2.84
N LEU A 96 8.17 16.15 -3.64
CA LEU A 96 8.46 14.71 -3.61
C LEU A 96 9.90 14.43 -4.04
N ALA A 97 10.39 15.09 -5.09
CA ALA A 97 11.77 14.96 -5.53
C ALA A 97 12.78 15.40 -4.45
N GLU A 98 12.50 16.49 -3.74
CA GLU A 98 13.30 16.95 -2.60
C GLU A 98 13.34 15.92 -1.46
N ILE A 99 12.18 15.38 -1.07
CA ILE A 99 12.10 14.34 -0.04
C ILE A 99 12.88 13.09 -0.48
N VAL A 100 12.69 12.64 -1.72
CA VAL A 100 13.44 11.48 -2.23
C VAL A 100 14.94 11.75 -2.23
N ALA A 101 15.38 12.95 -2.62
CA ALA A 101 16.78 13.33 -2.62
C ALA A 101 17.38 13.34 -1.21
N GLN A 102 16.68 13.90 -0.22
CA GLN A 102 17.12 13.94 1.18
C GLN A 102 17.30 12.55 1.79
N TYR A 103 16.46 11.59 1.41
CA TYR A 103 16.50 10.23 1.95
C TYR A 103 17.30 9.25 1.07
N ARG A 104 17.83 9.71 -0.08
CA ARG A 104 18.73 8.92 -0.92
C ARG A 104 20.08 8.83 -0.23
N ARG A 105 20.37 7.72 0.45
CA ARG A 105 21.72 7.42 0.93
C ARG A 105 22.72 7.51 -0.24
N PRO A 106 23.92 8.08 -0.06
CA PRO A 106 24.99 7.90 -1.03
C PRO A 106 25.24 6.40 -1.19
N ARG A 107 25.42 5.96 -2.45
CA ARG A 107 25.78 4.57 -2.74
C ARG A 107 27.18 4.33 -2.18
N GLY A 108 27.27 3.68 -1.01
CA GLY A 108 28.48 3.03 -0.49
C GLY A 108 29.66 3.94 -0.14
N CYS A 109 29.99 3.98 1.15
CA CYS A 109 31.38 3.95 1.60
C CYS A 109 31.58 2.58 2.27
#